data_AF-A0A453MUJ3-F1
#
_entry.id   AF-A0A453MUJ3-F1
#
_cell.length_a   1.000
_cell.length_b   1.000
_cell.length_c   1.000
_cell.angle_alpha   90.00
_cell.angle_beta   90.00
_cell.angle_gamma   90.00
#
_symmetry.space_group_name_H-M   'P 1'
#
loop_
_entity.id
_entity.type
_entity.pdbx_description
1 polymer ?
#
loop_
_entity_poly.entity_id
_entity_poly.type
_entity_poly.pdbx_seq_one_letter_code
_entity_poly.pdbx_strand_id
1 'polypeptide(L)'
;MPAPEEIKIHAKNIDAAAREIIGILEDTSIGNVIFVRGWRGFGASAALKAVAQRLKSSKSTFGRVVHVDCSLWKSMRALQKAVADELELPPSVMAIFDRQDEEDDFSGIDEGSRGVIPDIRTEIFRKLAISKFVVIFHNGIDKYIDLYECGVPVIPILNNKVLWTWHGRFRPDFCLEYTMEQHTDVVVNYSHNDWICGKALLEEAKEVVTYMGIPEPYMNQVIVEKCFQYIYALGSGRSPYFGEWRNHASNYLVYDGIIQGQGDTSAWGAADALQRNMHLDWLFLMSIGDDIRRHLQCRLHDRLVLWEHKDDVLPDETGLLHSEATTFFIVPANRYGTRMTTLREGIFQHSHSSKLRVLHLSWCGFSFESPPFLCCSQLRFLQLNECRNIPSNKHPSHNEDLSCFQKLWVLHLRESRVGA
;
A
#
# COMPACT_ATOMS: atom_id res chain seq x y z
N MET A 1 -30.60 -10.43 2.18
CA MET A 1 -30.94 -9.18 1.45
C MET A 1 -30.81 -9.46 -0.04
N PRO A 2 -31.56 -8.77 -0.92
CA PRO A 2 -31.34 -8.85 -2.36
C PRO A 2 -29.91 -8.41 -2.69
N ALA A 3 -29.33 -8.95 -3.77
CA ALA A 3 -28.03 -8.52 -4.25
C ALA A 3 -28.10 -7.04 -4.70
N PRO A 4 -27.04 -6.24 -4.50
CA PRO A 4 -27.01 -4.87 -4.96
C PRO A 4 -27.11 -4.78 -6.48
N GLU A 5 -27.65 -3.67 -6.98
CA GLU A 5 -27.61 -3.36 -8.40
C GLU A 5 -26.16 -3.08 -8.83
N GLU A 6 -25.71 -3.67 -9.94
CA GLU A 6 -24.38 -3.41 -10.49
C GLU A 6 -24.44 -2.43 -11.66
N ILE A 7 -23.72 -1.31 -11.54
CA ILE A 7 -23.55 -0.32 -12.61
C ILE A 7 -22.10 -0.36 -13.08
N LYS A 8 -21.87 -0.46 -14.39
CA LYS A 8 -20.53 -0.43 -14.99
C LYS A 8 -20.27 0.92 -15.67
N ILE A 9 -19.22 1.61 -15.24
CA ILE A 9 -18.78 2.87 -15.86
C ILE A 9 -17.54 2.66 -16.73
N HIS A 10 -17.48 3.41 -17.84
CA HIS A 10 -16.42 3.28 -18.86
C HIS A 10 -15.47 4.49 -18.84
N ALA A 11 -15.03 4.84 -17.64
CA ALA A 11 -14.18 5.99 -17.41
C ALA A 11 -12.73 5.76 -17.87
N LYS A 12 -12.17 6.75 -18.57
CA LYS A 12 -10.77 6.72 -19.07
C LYS A 12 -9.74 7.31 -18.09
N ASN A 13 -10.21 7.99 -17.05
CA ASN A 13 -9.42 8.64 -16.00
C ASN A 13 -10.33 9.00 -14.80
N ILE A 14 -9.72 9.47 -13.70
CA ILE A 14 -10.43 9.87 -12.47
C ILE A 14 -11.50 10.93 -12.73
N ASP A 15 -11.20 11.91 -13.58
CA ASP A 15 -12.11 13.02 -13.88
C ASP A 15 -13.38 12.57 -14.62
N ALA A 16 -13.23 11.64 -15.56
CA ALA A 16 -14.34 11.00 -16.26
C ALA A 16 -15.16 10.13 -15.29
N ALA A 17 -14.49 9.34 -14.43
CA ALA A 17 -15.15 8.52 -13.42
C ALA A 17 -15.99 9.38 -12.47
N ALA A 18 -15.44 10.50 -11.99
CA ALA A 18 -16.14 11.43 -11.14
C ALA A 18 -17.39 12.03 -11.82
N ARG A 19 -17.34 12.32 -13.13
CA ARG A 19 -18.51 12.80 -13.88
C ARG A 19 -19.61 11.75 -13.98
N GLU A 20 -19.25 10.51 -14.33
CA GLU A 20 -20.21 9.41 -14.42
C GLU A 20 -20.84 9.14 -13.04
N ILE A 21 -20.06 9.15 -11.96
CA ILE A 21 -20.55 8.98 -10.58
C ILE A 21 -21.49 10.10 -10.16
N ILE A 22 -21.22 11.36 -10.52
CA ILE A 22 -22.14 12.47 -10.24
C ILE A 22 -23.48 12.24 -10.93
N GLY A 23 -23.48 11.78 -12.19
CA GLY A 23 -24.72 11.42 -12.89
C GLY A 23 -25.52 10.34 -12.16
N ILE A 24 -24.84 9.32 -11.63
CA ILE A 24 -25.46 8.25 -10.83
C ILE A 24 -26.04 8.81 -9.51
N LEU A 25 -25.34 9.73 -8.84
CA LEU A 25 -25.83 10.35 -7.60
C LEU A 25 -27.07 11.20 -7.80
N GLU A 26 -27.18 11.89 -8.94
CA GLU A 26 -28.30 12.78 -9.26
C GLU A 26 -29.54 12.01 -9.72
N ASP A 27 -29.38 10.77 -10.18
CA ASP A 27 -30.48 9.90 -10.57
C ASP A 27 -31.26 9.41 -9.33
N THR A 28 -32.52 9.84 -9.23
CA THR A 28 -33.40 9.51 -8.11
C THR A 28 -33.97 8.09 -8.16
N SER A 29 -33.80 7.38 -9.29
CA SER A 29 -34.23 5.98 -9.42
C SER A 29 -33.21 4.99 -8.85
N ILE A 30 -31.95 5.42 -8.73
CA ILE A 30 -30.85 4.64 -8.19
C ILE A 30 -30.93 4.59 -6.66
N GLY A 31 -30.45 3.50 -6.07
CA GLY A 31 -30.35 3.33 -4.61
C GLY A 31 -29.58 4.44 -3.88
N ASN A 32 -29.70 4.47 -2.56
CA ASN A 32 -29.17 5.55 -1.73
C ASN A 32 -27.76 5.29 -1.22
N VAL A 33 -27.41 4.03 -0.99
CA VAL A 33 -26.08 3.62 -0.53
C VAL A 33 -25.32 3.01 -1.70
N ILE A 34 -24.38 3.79 -2.24
CA ILE A 34 -23.63 3.49 -3.46
C ILE A 34 -22.17 3.21 -3.09
N PHE A 35 -21.73 2.01 -3.39
CA PHE A 35 -20.35 1.59 -3.24
C PHE A 35 -19.58 1.73 -4.55
N VAL A 36 -18.38 2.31 -4.51
CA VAL A 36 -17.54 2.49 -5.70
C VAL A 36 -16.32 1.58 -5.64
N ARG A 37 -16.20 0.72 -6.65
CA ARG A 37 -15.05 -0.15 -6.90
C ARG A 37 -14.22 0.39 -8.06
N GLY A 38 -12.96 0.68 -7.76
CA GLY A 38 -11.99 1.25 -8.69
C GLY A 38 -11.48 0.24 -9.73
N TRP A 39 -10.48 0.63 -10.52
CA TRP A 39 -9.82 -0.29 -11.45
C TRP A 39 -8.94 -1.27 -10.67
N ARG A 40 -9.38 -2.52 -10.52
CA ARG A 40 -8.67 -3.55 -9.74
C ARG A 40 -8.38 -3.08 -8.30
N GLY A 41 -9.30 -2.32 -7.71
CA GLY A 41 -9.16 -1.72 -6.37
C GLY A 41 -8.51 -0.34 -6.31
N PHE A 42 -8.05 0.24 -7.41
CA PHE A 42 -7.38 1.56 -7.40
C PHE A 42 -8.24 2.69 -7.97
N GLY A 43 -8.06 3.91 -7.44
CA GLY A 43 -8.61 5.14 -8.02
C GLY A 43 -10.03 5.49 -7.58
N ALA A 44 -10.72 4.64 -6.81
CA ALA A 44 -12.03 4.97 -6.25
C ALA A 44 -11.93 6.14 -5.27
N SER A 45 -10.94 6.14 -4.37
CA SER A 45 -10.71 7.26 -3.43
C SER A 45 -10.49 8.57 -4.17
N ALA A 46 -9.58 8.59 -5.15
CA ALA A 46 -9.31 9.78 -5.95
C ALA A 46 -10.56 10.27 -6.72
N ALA A 47 -11.40 9.35 -7.23
CA ALA A 47 -12.67 9.71 -7.86
C ALA A 47 -13.67 10.30 -6.88
N LEU A 48 -13.85 9.72 -5.68
CA LEU A 48 -14.71 10.27 -4.62
C LEU A 48 -14.28 11.68 -4.22
N LYS A 49 -12.97 11.93 -4.11
CA LYS A 49 -12.44 13.26 -3.82
C LYS A 49 -12.74 14.26 -4.94
N ALA A 50 -12.60 13.86 -6.19
CA ALA A 50 -12.98 14.68 -7.34
C ALA A 50 -14.49 14.94 -7.39
N VAL A 51 -15.33 13.96 -7.03
CA VAL A 51 -16.78 14.13 -6.86
C VAL A 51 -17.08 15.17 -5.79
N ALA A 52 -16.46 15.06 -4.61
CA ALA A 52 -16.64 16.02 -3.51
C ALA A 52 -16.30 17.44 -3.93
N GLN A 53 -15.13 17.64 -4.57
CA GLN A 53 -14.70 18.95 -5.06
C GLN A 53 -15.69 19.54 -6.07
N ARG A 54 -16.18 18.73 -7.02
CA ARG A 54 -17.14 19.17 -8.04
C ARG A 54 -18.49 19.53 -7.42
N LEU A 55 -19.02 18.70 -6.53
CA LEU A 55 -20.30 18.96 -5.88
C LEU A 55 -20.25 20.18 -4.95
N LYS A 56 -19.10 20.47 -4.32
CA LYS A 56 -18.89 21.69 -3.51
C LYS A 56 -18.70 22.96 -4.36
N SER A 57 -18.08 22.86 -5.54
CA SER A 57 -17.75 24.02 -6.40
C SER A 57 -18.85 24.41 -7.39
N SER A 58 -19.78 23.52 -7.67
CA SER A 58 -20.90 23.74 -8.60
C SER A 58 -22.24 23.78 -7.86
N LYS A 59 -23.29 24.29 -8.52
CA LYS A 59 -24.66 24.16 -8.01
C LYS A 59 -25.07 22.68 -8.07
N SER A 60 -24.84 21.96 -6.98
CA SER A 60 -25.29 20.58 -6.80
C SER A 60 -26.81 20.51 -6.59
N THR A 61 -27.41 19.37 -6.96
CA THR A 61 -28.79 19.04 -6.56
C THR A 61 -28.92 18.68 -5.08
N PHE A 62 -27.80 18.51 -4.37
CA PHE A 62 -27.76 18.31 -2.93
C PHE A 62 -27.65 19.67 -2.23
N GLY A 63 -28.47 19.89 -1.20
CA GLY A 63 -28.36 21.08 -0.36
C GLY A 63 -27.10 21.09 0.51
N ARG A 64 -26.45 19.93 0.65
CA ARG A 64 -25.22 19.77 1.42
C ARG A 64 -24.38 18.60 0.93
N VAL A 65 -23.07 18.76 0.98
CA VAL A 65 -22.08 17.74 0.65
C VAL A 65 -21.25 17.53 1.91
N VAL A 66 -21.28 16.33 2.47
CA VAL A 66 -20.48 15.95 3.65
C VAL A 66 -19.37 15.03 3.17
N HIS A 67 -18.18 15.58 2.96
CA HIS A 67 -17.02 14.82 2.52
C HIS A 67 -16.14 14.45 3.71
N VAL A 68 -15.99 13.15 3.96
CA VAL A 68 -15.20 12.63 5.09
C VAL A 68 -14.20 11.60 4.60
N ASP A 69 -12.92 11.94 4.71
CA ASP A 69 -11.80 11.05 4.38
C ASP A 69 -11.28 10.37 5.66
N CYS A 70 -11.72 9.12 5.88
CA CYS A 70 -11.19 8.24 6.94
C CYS A 70 -10.39 7.07 6.35
N SER A 71 -9.73 7.28 5.20
CA SER A 71 -8.86 6.27 4.57
C SER A 71 -7.73 5.80 5.49
N LEU A 72 -7.24 6.70 6.36
CA LEU A 72 -6.41 6.36 7.52
C LEU A 72 -7.31 6.32 8.76
N TRP A 73 -7.89 5.15 9.01
CA TRP A 73 -8.82 4.97 10.11
C TRP A 73 -8.14 5.20 11.46
N LYS A 74 -8.83 5.92 12.36
CA LYS A 74 -8.41 6.11 13.75
C LYS A 74 -9.42 5.49 14.71
N SER A 75 -10.63 6.03 14.76
CA SER A 75 -11.70 5.56 15.65
C SER A 75 -13.07 6.08 15.22
N MET A 76 -14.13 5.56 15.84
CA MET A 76 -15.50 6.07 15.65
C MET A 76 -15.62 7.52 16.14
N ARG A 77 -14.91 7.88 17.22
CA ARG A 77 -14.76 9.27 17.70
C ARG A 77 -14.18 10.18 16.62
N ALA A 78 -13.10 9.77 15.95
CA ALA A 78 -12.46 10.57 14.91
C ALA A 78 -13.37 10.74 13.67
N LEU A 79 -14.09 9.69 13.26
CA LEU A 79 -15.11 9.77 12.21
C LEU A 79 -16.21 10.78 12.59
N GLN A 80 -16.74 10.70 13.80
CA GLN A 80 -17.77 11.62 14.28
C GLN A 80 -17.27 13.08 14.30
N LYS A 81 -16.03 13.30 14.72
CA LYS A 81 -15.39 14.62 14.72
C LYS A 81 -15.23 15.16 13.29
N ALA A 82 -14.78 14.35 12.35
CA ALA A 82 -14.67 14.74 10.94
C ALA A 82 -16.02 15.09 10.30
N VAL A 83 -17.09 14.35 10.63
CA VAL A 83 -18.46 14.71 10.21
C VAL A 83 -18.90 16.04 10.82
N ALA A 84 -18.61 16.28 12.10
CA ALA A 84 -18.95 17.52 12.80
C ALA A 84 -18.22 18.75 12.22
N ASP A 85 -16.92 18.60 11.94
CA ASP A 85 -16.07 19.62 11.31
C ASP A 85 -16.60 20.01 9.92
N GLU A 86 -16.89 19.00 9.09
CA GLU A 86 -17.43 19.19 7.74
C GLU A 86 -18.84 19.81 7.74
N LEU A 87 -19.61 19.63 8.81
CA LEU A 87 -20.91 20.28 9.00
C LEU A 87 -20.83 21.68 9.63
N GLU A 88 -19.62 22.15 9.93
CA GLU A 88 -19.35 23.41 10.61
C GLU A 88 -20.20 23.54 11.88
N LEU A 89 -20.18 22.51 12.73
CA LEU A 89 -20.88 22.57 14.01
C LEU A 89 -20.30 23.68 14.90
N PRO A 90 -21.12 24.30 15.77
CA PRO A 90 -20.66 25.44 16.57
C PRO A 90 -19.45 25.09 17.44
N PRO A 91 -18.53 26.04 17.71
CA PRO A 91 -17.37 25.80 18.58
C PRO A 91 -17.73 25.25 19.97
N SER A 92 -18.88 25.64 20.51
CA SER A 92 -19.39 25.10 21.78
C SER A 92 -19.71 23.60 21.73
N VAL A 93 -20.14 23.11 20.56
CA VAL A 93 -20.38 21.69 20.30
C VAL A 93 -19.04 20.99 20.09
N MET A 94 -18.12 21.60 19.33
CA MET A 94 -16.78 21.04 19.11
C MET A 94 -15.97 20.86 20.40
N ALA A 95 -16.11 21.79 21.36
CA ALA A 95 -15.45 21.71 22.67
C ALA A 95 -15.88 20.49 23.53
N ILE A 96 -17.01 19.84 23.21
CA ILE A 96 -17.43 18.61 23.88
C ILE A 96 -16.51 17.45 23.51
N PHE A 97 -15.96 17.42 22.29
CA PHE A 97 -14.94 16.44 21.92
C PHE A 97 -13.72 16.56 22.81
N ASP A 98 -13.17 17.77 22.95
CA ASP A 98 -11.95 18.01 23.71
C ASP A 98 -12.13 17.62 25.18
N ARG A 99 -13.27 18.01 25.79
CA ARG A 99 -13.60 17.60 27.17
C ARG A 99 -13.69 16.07 27.32
N GLN A 100 -14.35 15.39 26.39
CA GLN A 100 -14.49 13.94 26.47
C GLN A 100 -13.17 13.22 26.21
N ASP A 101 -12.37 13.73 25.28
CA ASP A 101 -11.05 13.19 24.97
C ASP A 101 -10.11 13.31 26.18
N GLU A 102 -10.16 14.43 26.92
CA GLU A 102 -9.44 14.59 28.19
C GLU A 102 -9.92 13.59 29.26
N GLU A 103 -11.23 13.41 29.43
CA GLU A 103 -11.80 12.42 30.37
C GLU A 103 -11.39 10.98 30.02
N ASP A 104 -11.38 10.65 28.73
CA ASP A 104 -10.95 9.36 28.20
C ASP A 104 -9.43 9.15 28.42
N ASP A 105 -8.61 10.21 28.27
CA ASP A 105 -7.17 10.20 28.60
C ASP A 105 -6.95 9.90 30.10
N PHE A 106 -7.66 10.59 31.00
CA PHE A 106 -7.59 10.33 32.44
C PHE A 106 -8.02 8.90 32.81
N SER A 107 -8.94 8.33 32.02
CA SER A 107 -9.44 6.97 32.18
C SER A 107 -8.56 5.91 31.51
N GLY A 108 -7.50 6.33 30.80
CA GLY A 108 -6.59 5.44 30.09
C GLY A 108 -7.20 4.77 28.85
N ILE A 109 -8.20 5.39 28.24
CA ILE A 109 -8.86 4.87 27.03
C ILE A 109 -8.04 5.27 25.80
N ASP A 110 -7.53 4.26 25.09
CA ASP A 110 -6.81 4.41 23.84
C ASP A 110 -7.64 5.15 22.76
N GLU A 111 -7.00 6.05 22.00
CA GLU A 111 -7.65 6.87 20.96
C GLU A 111 -8.42 6.01 19.94
N GLY A 112 -7.87 4.84 19.57
CA GLY A 112 -8.46 3.91 18.63
C GLY A 112 -9.75 3.23 19.14
N SER A 113 -9.92 3.19 20.45
CA SER A 113 -11.07 2.55 21.13
C SER A 113 -12.20 3.53 21.44
N ARG A 114 -12.01 4.83 21.21
CA ARG A 114 -13.01 5.86 21.55
C ARG A 114 -14.24 5.75 20.66
N GLY A 115 -15.40 5.62 21.30
CA GLY A 115 -16.72 5.55 20.67
C GLY A 115 -17.29 6.92 20.30
N VAL A 116 -18.54 6.97 19.83
CA VAL A 116 -19.26 8.22 19.53
C VAL A 116 -19.79 8.92 20.80
N ILE A 117 -19.92 10.24 20.80
CA ILE A 117 -20.58 11.02 21.89
C ILE A 117 -22.07 11.14 21.54
N PRO A 118 -23.00 10.74 22.43
CA PRO A 118 -24.44 10.83 22.20
C PRO A 118 -24.97 12.25 21.93
N ASP A 119 -24.44 13.27 22.64
CA ASP A 119 -24.87 14.65 22.46
C ASP A 119 -24.49 15.18 21.06
N ILE A 120 -23.27 14.91 20.61
CA ILE A 120 -22.80 15.27 19.26
C ILE A 120 -23.60 14.53 18.19
N ARG A 121 -23.88 13.25 18.39
CA ARG A 121 -24.73 12.46 17.50
C ARG A 121 -26.08 13.14 17.29
N THR A 122 -26.67 13.67 18.36
CA THR A 122 -27.94 14.40 18.31
C THR A 122 -27.82 15.71 17.51
N GLU A 123 -26.73 16.46 17.69
CA GLU A 123 -26.49 17.71 16.94
C GLU A 123 -26.28 17.46 15.44
N ILE A 124 -25.47 16.45 15.08
CA ILE A 124 -25.28 16.02 13.69
C ILE A 124 -26.63 15.64 13.06
N PHE A 125 -27.44 14.84 13.76
CA PHE A 125 -28.76 14.44 13.28
C PHE A 125 -29.66 15.64 13.03
N ARG A 126 -29.80 16.55 14.00
CA ARG A 126 -30.62 17.77 13.87
C ARG A 126 -30.18 18.61 12.68
N LYS A 127 -28.87 18.76 12.51
CA LYS A 127 -28.28 19.56 11.43
C LYS A 127 -28.62 18.98 10.06
N LEU A 128 -28.74 17.65 9.92
CA LEU A 128 -28.97 16.94 8.65
C LEU A 128 -30.44 16.59 8.34
N ALA A 129 -31.28 16.41 9.36
CA ALA A 129 -32.61 15.78 9.26
C ALA A 129 -33.60 16.45 8.28
N ILE A 130 -33.41 17.75 7.98
CA ILE A 130 -34.33 18.53 7.12
C ILE A 130 -33.73 18.89 5.75
N SER A 131 -32.57 18.34 5.41
CA SER A 131 -31.88 18.67 4.16
C SER A 131 -31.71 17.45 3.27
N LYS A 132 -31.76 17.66 1.95
CA LYS A 132 -31.21 16.72 0.99
C LYS A 132 -29.68 16.83 1.00
N PHE A 133 -28.98 15.75 1.30
CA PHE A 133 -27.52 15.74 1.36
C PHE A 133 -26.91 14.50 0.70
N VAL A 134 -25.63 14.60 0.38
CA VAL A 134 -24.79 13.47 0.02
C VAL A 134 -23.64 13.36 1.00
N VAL A 135 -23.35 12.14 1.47
CA VAL A 135 -22.11 11.83 2.19
C VAL A 135 -21.16 11.15 1.23
N ILE A 136 -19.91 11.62 1.18
CA ILE A 136 -18.82 11.01 0.44
C ILE A 136 -17.84 10.48 1.48
N PHE A 137 -17.81 9.16 1.65
CA PHE A 137 -17.11 8.52 2.74
C PHE A 137 -15.98 7.61 2.23
N HIS A 138 -14.75 7.92 2.64
CA HIS A 138 -13.59 7.08 2.38
C HIS A 138 -13.35 6.22 3.62
N ASN A 139 -13.74 4.94 3.57
CA ASN A 139 -13.61 4.03 4.69
C ASN A 139 -12.22 3.37 4.70
N GLY A 140 -11.45 3.57 5.76
CA GLY A 140 -10.13 2.95 5.91
C GLY A 140 -10.14 1.50 6.38
N ILE A 141 -11.27 0.99 6.89
CA ILE A 141 -11.35 -0.36 7.46
C ILE A 141 -12.10 -1.37 6.60
N ASP A 142 -11.87 -2.64 6.91
CA ASP A 142 -12.49 -3.80 6.25
C ASP A 142 -13.85 -4.17 6.84
N LYS A 143 -14.65 -3.17 7.22
CA LYS A 143 -15.98 -3.35 7.81
C LYS A 143 -16.91 -2.24 7.35
N TYR A 144 -18.16 -2.60 7.13
CA TYR A 144 -19.22 -1.61 6.95
C TYR A 144 -19.39 -0.80 8.25
N ILE A 145 -19.52 0.52 8.10
CA ILE A 145 -19.80 1.44 9.20
C ILE A 145 -21.18 2.05 8.94
N ASP A 146 -22.09 1.86 9.88
CA ASP A 146 -23.37 2.57 9.85
C ASP A 146 -23.16 4.02 10.31
N LEU A 147 -23.21 4.96 9.37
CA LEU A 147 -23.05 6.39 9.66
C LEU A 147 -24.17 6.94 10.57
N TYR A 148 -25.27 6.21 10.76
CA TYR A 148 -26.29 6.56 11.75
C TYR A 148 -25.76 6.53 13.19
N GLU A 149 -24.73 5.72 13.47
CA GLU A 149 -24.02 5.74 14.76
C GLU A 149 -23.38 7.11 15.03
N CYS A 150 -22.87 7.77 13.99
CA CYS A 150 -22.33 9.13 14.08
C CYS A 150 -23.43 10.21 14.05
N GLY A 151 -24.68 9.83 13.80
CA GLY A 151 -25.83 10.74 13.75
C GLY A 151 -26.23 11.16 12.35
N VAL A 152 -25.66 10.55 11.30
CA VAL A 152 -26.02 10.83 9.90
C VAL A 152 -27.25 10.00 9.51
N PRO A 153 -28.41 10.62 9.25
CA PRO A 153 -29.62 9.86 8.97
C PRO A 153 -29.78 9.62 7.47
N VAL A 154 -29.42 8.42 7.01
CA VAL A 154 -29.70 7.99 5.62
C VAL A 154 -31.20 7.73 5.48
N ILE A 155 -31.96 8.78 5.19
CA ILE A 155 -33.42 8.76 5.07
C ILE A 155 -33.80 8.63 3.58
N PRO A 156 -34.38 7.50 3.14
CA PRO A 156 -34.68 7.27 1.73
C PRO A 156 -35.65 8.30 1.13
N ILE A 157 -36.62 8.78 1.91
CA ILE A 157 -37.66 9.71 1.47
C ILE A 157 -37.08 11.07 1.03
N LEU A 158 -35.95 11.48 1.61
CA LEU A 158 -35.27 12.74 1.26
C LEU A 158 -34.32 12.58 0.06
N ASN A 159 -34.21 11.38 -0.50
CA ASN A 159 -33.24 11.01 -1.53
C ASN A 159 -31.80 11.43 -1.14
N ASN A 160 -31.46 11.17 0.14
CA ASN A 160 -30.11 11.34 0.65
C ASN A 160 -29.23 10.21 0.10
N LYS A 161 -28.01 10.55 -0.32
CA LYS A 161 -27.07 9.58 -0.87
C LYS A 161 -25.87 9.37 0.06
N VAL A 162 -25.34 8.16 0.07
CA VAL A 162 -24.04 7.83 0.63
C VAL A 162 -23.23 7.22 -0.50
N LEU A 163 -22.21 7.95 -0.95
CA LEU A 163 -21.18 7.45 -1.83
C LEU A 163 -20.01 7.00 -0.98
N TRP A 164 -19.62 5.73 -1.06
CA TRP A 164 -18.51 5.25 -0.27
C TRP A 164 -17.60 4.30 -1.01
N THR A 165 -16.36 4.27 -0.55
CA THR A 165 -15.36 3.28 -0.94
C THR A 165 -14.65 2.81 0.33
N TRP A 166 -13.87 1.75 0.21
CA TRP A 166 -13.17 1.17 1.35
C TRP A 166 -11.72 0.82 1.01
N HIS A 167 -10.99 0.29 1.99
CA HIS A 167 -9.62 -0.23 1.89
C HIS A 167 -8.49 0.80 1.85
N GLY A 168 -8.81 2.09 1.98
CA GLY A 168 -7.80 3.14 1.95
C GLY A 168 -6.97 3.14 0.67
N ARG A 169 -5.73 3.64 0.75
CA ARG A 169 -4.87 3.81 -0.42
C ARG A 169 -4.10 2.53 -0.73
N PHE A 170 -3.87 2.28 -2.03
CA PHE A 170 -2.96 1.22 -2.50
C PHE A 170 -3.33 -0.22 -2.15
N ARG A 171 -4.62 -0.56 -2.06
CA ARG A 171 -5.07 -1.93 -1.78
C ARG A 171 -5.90 -2.51 -2.94
N PRO A 172 -5.47 -3.62 -3.57
CA PRO A 172 -6.17 -4.20 -4.72
C PRO A 172 -7.44 -4.96 -4.31
N ASP A 173 -8.34 -5.11 -5.29
CA ASP A 173 -9.74 -5.55 -5.16
C ASP A 173 -9.99 -6.93 -4.51
N PHE A 174 -8.97 -7.79 -4.45
CA PHE A 174 -9.18 -9.20 -4.11
C PHE A 174 -9.37 -9.46 -2.60
N CYS A 175 -9.53 -8.42 -1.79
CA CYS A 175 -9.78 -8.52 -0.36
C CYS A 175 -11.30 -8.49 -0.09
N LEU A 176 -11.88 -9.64 0.31
CA LEU A 176 -13.09 -9.70 1.15
C LEU A 176 -14.38 -9.07 0.57
N GLU A 177 -14.64 -9.26 -0.72
CA GLU A 177 -15.81 -8.70 -1.44
C GLU A 177 -17.19 -9.07 -0.82
N TYR A 178 -17.35 -10.25 -0.22
CA TYR A 178 -18.68 -10.85 -0.03
C TYR A 178 -19.54 -10.32 1.13
N THR A 179 -18.96 -9.66 2.14
CA THR A 179 -19.72 -9.28 3.34
C THR A 179 -20.26 -7.86 3.30
N MET A 180 -19.57 -6.95 2.61
CA MET A 180 -19.90 -5.53 2.71
C MET A 180 -20.87 -5.03 1.65
N GLU A 181 -20.86 -5.64 0.47
CA GLU A 181 -21.84 -5.36 -0.60
C GLU A 181 -23.29 -5.58 -0.15
N GLN A 182 -23.50 -6.43 0.86
CA GLN A 182 -24.83 -6.70 1.44
C GLN A 182 -25.44 -5.47 2.12
N HIS A 183 -24.63 -4.47 2.47
CA HIS A 183 -25.07 -3.22 3.10
C HIS A 183 -25.18 -2.06 2.09
N THR A 184 -25.18 -2.39 0.79
CA THR A 184 -25.20 -1.40 -0.30
C THR A 184 -26.41 -1.65 -1.18
N ASP A 185 -26.97 -0.58 -1.71
CA ASP A 185 -28.04 -0.68 -2.70
C ASP A 185 -27.44 -0.90 -4.10
N VAL A 186 -26.28 -0.28 -4.37
CA VAL A 186 -25.66 -0.21 -5.69
C VAL A 186 -24.15 -0.34 -5.61
N VAL A 187 -23.57 -1.13 -6.52
CA VAL A 187 -22.13 -1.24 -6.73
C VAL A 187 -21.76 -0.65 -8.09
N VAL A 188 -20.92 0.39 -8.07
CA VAL A 188 -20.36 1.02 -9.27
C VAL A 188 -19.00 0.42 -9.55
N ASN A 189 -18.89 -0.31 -10.65
CA ASN A 189 -17.71 -1.01 -11.11
C ASN A 189 -17.05 -0.29 -12.29
N TYR A 190 -15.75 -0.09 -12.23
CA TYR A 190 -15.02 0.47 -13.36
C TYR A 190 -14.69 -0.61 -14.39
N SER A 191 -14.90 -0.32 -15.68
CA SER A 191 -14.50 -1.25 -16.75
C SER A 191 -12.98 -1.49 -16.73
N HIS A 192 -12.57 -2.75 -16.81
CA HIS A 192 -11.17 -3.15 -16.71
C HIS A 192 -10.33 -2.67 -17.91
N ASN A 193 -9.29 -1.87 -17.66
CA ASN A 193 -8.25 -1.58 -18.63
C ASN A 193 -6.90 -1.40 -17.92
N ASP A 194 -5.94 -2.29 -18.20
CA ASP A 194 -4.63 -2.34 -17.56
C ASP A 194 -3.84 -1.02 -17.69
N TRP A 195 -4.02 -0.27 -18.78
CA TRP A 195 -3.38 1.04 -18.96
C TRP A 195 -3.85 2.06 -17.92
N ILE A 196 -5.12 1.99 -17.50
CA ILE A 196 -5.71 2.95 -16.58
C ILE A 196 -5.25 2.68 -15.14
N CYS A 197 -4.94 1.42 -14.80
CA CYS A 197 -4.40 1.03 -13.50
C CYS A 197 -3.12 1.83 -13.15
N GLY A 198 -2.19 1.99 -14.10
CA GLY A 198 -0.99 2.79 -13.89
C GLY A 198 -1.26 4.26 -13.59
N LYS A 199 -2.30 4.85 -14.21
CA LYS A 199 -2.71 6.23 -13.89
C LYS A 199 -3.39 6.31 -12.53
N ALA A 200 -4.21 5.34 -12.19
CA ALA A 200 -4.86 5.27 -10.88
C ALA A 200 -3.83 5.17 -9.75
N LEU A 201 -2.79 4.35 -9.90
CA LEU A 201 -1.68 4.25 -8.94
C LEU A 201 -0.96 5.58 -8.72
N LEU A 202 -0.77 6.37 -9.78
CA LEU A 202 -0.14 7.69 -9.67
C LEU A 202 -1.02 8.68 -8.90
N GLU A 203 -2.35 8.60 -9.03
CA GLU A 203 -3.28 9.43 -8.26
C GLU A 203 -3.32 9.03 -6.78
N GLU A 204 -3.32 7.72 -6.49
CA GLU A 204 -3.13 7.21 -5.11
C GLU A 204 -1.79 7.71 -4.52
N ALA A 205 -0.74 7.71 -5.33
CA ALA A 205 0.59 8.18 -4.93
C ALA A 205 0.60 9.67 -4.59
N LYS A 206 -0.07 10.50 -5.40
CA LYS A 206 -0.22 11.94 -5.15
C LYS A 206 -0.89 12.22 -3.81
N GLU A 207 -1.91 11.46 -3.47
CA GLU A 207 -2.58 11.61 -2.19
C GLU A 207 -1.61 11.29 -1.05
N VAL A 208 -0.93 10.15 -1.10
CA VAL A 208 0.07 9.79 -0.08
C VAL A 208 1.13 10.88 0.09
N VAL A 209 1.67 11.43 -1.00
CA VAL A 209 2.64 12.54 -0.93
C VAL A 209 2.06 13.75 -0.20
N THR A 210 0.80 14.09 -0.47
CA THR A 210 0.12 15.21 0.18
C THR A 210 0.03 15.01 1.70
N TYR A 211 -0.28 13.78 2.15
CA TYR A 211 -0.36 13.47 3.58
C TYR A 211 0.99 13.31 4.26
N MET A 212 2.02 12.87 3.53
CA MET A 212 3.38 12.78 4.07
C MET A 212 3.97 14.16 4.39
N GLY A 213 3.54 15.22 3.69
CA GLY A 213 4.04 16.58 3.92
C GLY A 213 5.53 16.76 3.60
N ILE A 214 6.14 15.82 2.87
CA ILE A 214 7.56 15.86 2.48
C ILE A 214 7.65 16.51 1.08
N PRO A 215 8.37 17.63 0.93
CA PRO A 215 8.42 18.37 -0.32
C PRO A 215 9.27 17.70 -1.41
N GLU A 216 9.04 18.08 -2.66
CA GLU A 216 9.92 17.76 -3.77
C GLU A 216 11.30 18.43 -3.60
N PRO A 217 12.40 17.81 -4.10
CA PRO A 217 12.45 16.57 -4.90
C PRO A 217 12.51 15.28 -4.07
N TYR A 218 12.45 15.36 -2.73
CA TYR A 218 12.72 14.23 -1.84
C TYR A 218 11.64 13.16 -1.86
N MET A 219 10.38 13.57 -1.91
CA MET A 219 9.24 12.68 -2.13
C MET A 219 8.33 13.27 -3.19
N ASN A 220 7.93 12.44 -4.14
CA ASN A 220 6.93 12.77 -5.15
C ASN A 220 6.14 11.51 -5.52
N GLN A 221 5.08 11.71 -6.29
CA GLN A 221 4.15 10.65 -6.69
C GLN A 221 4.85 9.47 -7.40
N VAL A 222 5.93 9.74 -8.16
CA VAL A 222 6.69 8.69 -8.87
C VAL A 222 7.53 7.87 -7.89
N ILE A 223 8.11 8.50 -6.87
CA ILE A 223 8.84 7.80 -5.81
C ILE A 223 7.87 6.93 -5.01
N VAL A 224 6.72 7.46 -4.60
CA VAL A 224 5.71 6.69 -3.86
C VAL A 224 5.16 5.52 -4.69
N GLU A 225 4.84 5.73 -5.97
CA GLU A 225 4.42 4.66 -6.87
C GLU A 225 5.49 3.56 -6.97
N LYS A 226 6.77 3.94 -7.11
CA LYS A 226 7.89 3.00 -7.13
C LYS A 226 8.04 2.25 -5.81
N CYS A 227 7.91 2.92 -4.67
CA CYS A 227 7.93 2.28 -3.36
C CYS A 227 6.80 1.25 -3.24
N PHE A 228 5.57 1.61 -3.65
CA PHE A 228 4.44 0.69 -3.68
C PHE A 228 4.73 -0.54 -4.54
N GLN A 229 5.17 -0.34 -5.78
CA GLN A 229 5.52 -1.42 -6.70
C GLN A 229 6.59 -2.33 -6.11
N TYR A 230 7.61 -1.73 -5.49
CA TYR A 230 8.74 -2.46 -4.92
C TYR A 230 8.30 -3.34 -3.73
N ILE A 231 7.54 -2.78 -2.78
CA ILE A 231 6.99 -3.53 -1.64
C ILE A 231 6.01 -4.60 -2.14
N TYR A 232 5.17 -4.27 -3.11
CA TYR A 232 4.26 -5.24 -3.73
C TYR A 232 5.04 -6.41 -4.32
N ALA A 233 6.12 -6.13 -5.06
CA ALA A 233 6.95 -7.15 -5.65
C ALA A 233 7.62 -8.02 -4.58
N LEU A 234 8.12 -7.43 -3.48
CA LEU A 234 8.64 -8.15 -2.31
C LEU A 234 7.59 -9.10 -1.70
N GLY A 235 6.35 -8.62 -1.51
CA GLY A 235 5.28 -9.42 -0.93
C GLY A 235 4.66 -10.47 -1.86
N SER A 236 4.80 -10.27 -3.17
CA SER A 236 4.30 -11.20 -4.19
C SER A 236 5.21 -12.40 -4.46
N GLY A 237 6.42 -12.41 -3.89
CA GLY A 237 7.34 -13.53 -3.97
C GLY A 237 6.72 -14.74 -3.28
N ARG A 238 6.33 -15.76 -4.06
CA ARG A 238 5.68 -16.99 -3.56
C ARG A 238 6.60 -17.80 -2.65
N SER A 239 7.88 -17.43 -2.51
CA SER A 239 8.83 -18.20 -1.74
C SER A 239 8.56 -18.06 -0.24
N PRO A 240 8.24 -19.15 0.45
CA PRO A 240 8.08 -19.19 1.91
C PRO A 240 9.32 -18.78 2.71
N TYR A 241 10.44 -18.58 2.01
CA TYR A 241 11.74 -18.15 2.53
C TYR A 241 11.97 -16.64 2.42
N PHE A 242 11.02 -15.89 1.84
CA PHE A 242 10.84 -14.47 2.15
C PHE A 242 10.38 -14.38 3.62
N GLY A 243 11.35 -14.39 4.54
CA GLY A 243 11.16 -14.30 5.99
C GLY A 243 10.47 -13.00 6.44
N GLU A 244 10.79 -12.49 7.63
CA GLU A 244 10.15 -11.30 8.25
C GLU A 244 10.40 -9.96 7.53
N TRP A 245 10.45 -9.94 6.19
CA TRP A 245 10.53 -8.71 5.39
C TRP A 245 9.39 -7.74 5.72
N ARG A 246 8.27 -8.26 6.24
CA ARG A 246 7.07 -7.51 6.66
C ARG A 246 7.40 -6.34 7.61
N ASN A 247 8.19 -6.62 8.65
CA ASN A 247 8.56 -5.63 9.66
C ASN A 247 9.63 -4.65 9.16
N HIS A 248 10.17 -4.89 7.96
CA HIS A 248 11.32 -4.18 7.42
C HIS A 248 11.07 -3.70 5.98
N ALA A 249 9.83 -3.74 5.48
CA ALA A 249 9.54 -3.46 4.08
C ALA A 249 9.94 -2.03 3.70
N SER A 250 9.68 -1.08 4.59
CA SER A 250 10.13 0.31 4.53
C SER A 250 11.66 0.43 4.53
N ASN A 251 12.36 -0.44 5.28
CA ASN A 251 13.83 -0.45 5.30
C ASN A 251 14.43 -0.84 3.95
N TYR A 252 13.82 -1.81 3.24
CA TYR A 252 14.29 -2.19 1.91
C TYR A 252 14.24 -1.02 0.90
N LEU A 253 13.29 -0.09 1.06
CA LEU A 253 13.21 1.11 0.21
C LEU A 253 14.43 2.03 0.40
N VAL A 254 14.93 2.11 1.63
CA VAL A 254 16.10 2.90 2.00
C VAL A 254 17.39 2.17 1.61
N TYR A 255 17.46 0.85 1.81
CA TYR A 255 18.59 0.03 1.36
C TYR A 255 18.75 0.12 -0.17
N ASP A 256 17.70 -0.12 -0.94
CA ASP A 256 17.68 0.00 -2.41
C ASP A 256 18.01 1.42 -2.89
N GLY A 257 17.70 2.44 -2.07
CA GLY A 257 17.89 3.83 -2.42
C GLY A 257 16.78 4.38 -3.33
N ILE A 258 15.58 3.77 -3.28
CA ILE A 258 14.36 4.39 -3.81
C ILE A 258 14.05 5.64 -2.99
N ILE A 259 14.08 5.50 -1.66
CA ILE A 259 14.02 6.64 -0.75
C ILE A 259 15.43 7.12 -0.50
N GLN A 260 15.70 8.36 -0.89
CA GLN A 260 16.98 9.03 -0.69
C GLN A 260 16.84 10.07 0.42
N GLY A 261 17.88 10.25 1.23
CA GLY A 261 17.88 11.25 2.30
C GLY A 261 18.62 12.49 1.87
N GLN A 262 17.94 13.64 1.81
CA GLN A 262 18.51 14.98 1.64
C GLN A 262 17.52 16.05 2.20
N GLY A 263 18.03 17.21 2.63
CA GLY A 263 17.25 18.25 3.34
C GLY A 263 17.16 18.03 4.85
N ASP A 264 16.07 18.48 5.50
CA ASP A 264 15.82 18.29 6.94
C ASP A 264 15.30 16.89 7.31
N THR A 265 14.97 16.05 6.32
CA THR A 265 14.35 14.73 6.53
C THR A 265 15.32 13.60 6.21
N SER A 266 15.53 12.69 7.17
CA SER A 266 16.31 11.46 6.90
C SER A 266 15.52 10.50 6.03
N ALA A 267 16.20 9.67 5.24
CA ALA A 267 15.57 8.63 4.42
C ALA A 267 14.68 7.69 5.26
N TRP A 268 15.07 7.44 6.52
CA TRP A 268 14.31 6.65 7.48
C TRP A 268 13.01 7.33 7.91
N GLY A 269 13.04 8.65 8.16
CA GLY A 269 11.84 9.41 8.46
C GLY A 269 10.85 9.42 7.29
N ALA A 270 11.34 9.54 6.06
CA ALA A 270 10.51 9.42 4.87
C ALA A 270 9.91 8.01 4.70
N ALA A 271 10.69 6.96 5.00
CA ALA A 271 10.22 5.58 4.95
C ALA A 271 9.16 5.28 6.02
N ASP A 272 9.34 5.78 7.25
CA ASP A 272 8.34 5.68 8.33
C ASP A 272 7.06 6.46 7.98
N ALA A 273 7.18 7.70 7.51
CA ALA A 273 6.04 8.48 7.04
C ALA A 273 5.28 7.77 5.91
N LEU A 274 6.00 7.16 4.96
CA LEU A 274 5.39 6.39 3.88
C LEU A 274 4.63 5.19 4.44
N GLN A 275 5.24 4.43 5.35
CA GLN A 275 4.62 3.26 5.98
C GLN A 275 3.35 3.62 6.75
N ARG A 276 3.31 4.75 7.45
CA ARG A 276 2.10 5.21 8.14
C ARG A 276 0.98 5.63 7.20
N ASN A 277 1.32 6.08 5.99
CA ASN A 277 0.37 6.56 4.99
C ASN A 277 -0.01 5.51 3.94
N MET A 278 0.67 4.36 3.93
CA MET A 278 0.41 3.21 3.07
C MET A 278 0.04 2.00 3.93
N HIS A 279 -1.22 1.58 3.90
CA HIS A 279 -1.67 0.42 4.66
C HIS A 279 -1.20 -0.87 3.96
N LEU A 280 -0.06 -1.43 4.36
CA LEU A 280 0.59 -2.56 3.68
C LEU A 280 0.25 -3.94 4.27
N ASP A 281 -0.53 -3.97 5.36
CA ASP A 281 -0.84 -5.20 6.10
C ASP A 281 -1.55 -6.27 5.26
N TRP A 282 -2.24 -5.86 4.19
CA TRP A 282 -2.96 -6.77 3.30
C TRP A 282 -2.04 -7.65 2.42
N LEU A 283 -0.76 -7.26 2.23
CA LEU A 283 0.21 -8.06 1.48
C LEU A 283 0.43 -9.45 2.12
N PHE A 284 0.04 -9.62 3.39
CA PHE A 284 0.06 -10.88 4.12
C PHE A 284 -1.05 -11.85 3.71
N LEU A 285 -2.21 -11.34 3.29
CA LEU A 285 -3.45 -12.10 3.26
C LEU A 285 -3.65 -12.93 1.97
N MET A 286 -2.72 -12.88 1.01
CA MET A 286 -3.07 -13.27 -0.36
C MET A 286 -2.06 -14.14 -1.12
N SER A 287 -2.61 -15.17 -1.78
CA SER A 287 -2.10 -15.71 -3.04
C SER A 287 -2.55 -14.77 -4.16
N ILE A 288 -1.69 -13.83 -4.51
CA ILE A 288 -1.96 -12.74 -5.45
C ILE A 288 -2.16 -13.27 -6.89
N GLY A 289 -3.12 -12.67 -7.62
CA GLY A 289 -3.34 -12.93 -9.04
C GLY A 289 -2.12 -12.58 -9.90
N ASP A 290 -1.68 -13.54 -10.73
CA ASP A 290 -0.43 -13.46 -11.50
C ASP A 290 -0.37 -12.27 -12.47
N ASP A 291 -1.52 -11.76 -12.93
CA ASP A 291 -1.59 -10.66 -13.89
C ASP A 291 -1.24 -9.29 -13.31
N ILE A 292 -1.69 -8.96 -12.09
CA ILE A 292 -1.27 -7.70 -11.43
C ILE A 292 0.21 -7.77 -11.07
N ARG A 293 0.67 -8.93 -10.58
CA ARG A 293 2.08 -9.16 -10.28
C ARG A 293 2.94 -8.91 -11.52
N ARG A 294 2.61 -9.54 -12.65
CA ARG A 294 3.34 -9.35 -13.91
C ARG A 294 3.36 -7.87 -14.34
N HIS A 295 2.22 -7.18 -14.25
CA HIS A 295 2.11 -5.76 -14.63
C HIS A 295 3.03 -4.86 -13.79
N LEU A 296 3.04 -5.03 -12.45
CA LEU A 296 3.85 -4.22 -11.55
C LEU A 296 5.34 -4.60 -11.60
N GLN A 297 5.66 -5.88 -11.76
CA GLN A 297 7.04 -6.36 -11.91
C GLN A 297 7.71 -5.86 -13.20
N CYS A 298 6.98 -5.77 -14.32
CA CYS A 298 7.53 -5.23 -15.57
C CYS A 298 8.08 -3.80 -15.43
N ARG A 299 7.60 -3.01 -14.46
CA ARG A 299 8.06 -1.64 -14.20
C ARG A 299 9.28 -1.54 -13.28
N LEU A 300 9.73 -2.66 -12.72
CA LEU A 300 10.88 -2.74 -11.80
C LEU A 300 12.06 -3.54 -12.36
N HIS A 301 12.04 -3.90 -13.64
CA HIS A 301 13.08 -4.71 -14.28
C HIS A 301 14.51 -4.16 -14.14
N ASP A 302 14.65 -2.85 -13.95
CA ASP A 302 15.89 -2.10 -13.74
C ASP A 302 16.32 -2.03 -12.27
N ARG A 303 15.51 -2.55 -11.34
CA ARG A 303 15.73 -2.45 -9.89
C ARG A 303 15.66 -3.75 -9.13
N LEU A 304 14.69 -4.61 -9.46
CA LEU A 304 14.41 -5.82 -8.71
C LEU A 304 14.51 -7.04 -9.63
N VAL A 305 15.41 -7.96 -9.29
CA VAL A 305 15.43 -9.30 -9.86
C VAL A 305 15.04 -10.31 -8.80
N LEU A 306 14.00 -11.08 -9.10
CA LEU A 306 13.62 -12.28 -8.35
C LEU A 306 13.96 -13.50 -9.20
N TRP A 307 14.89 -14.31 -8.72
CA TRP A 307 15.22 -15.59 -9.32
C TRP A 307 14.77 -16.73 -8.40
N GLU A 308 13.82 -17.52 -8.90
CA GLU A 308 13.31 -18.71 -8.25
C GLU A 308 13.98 -19.95 -8.85
N HIS A 309 14.83 -20.63 -8.08
CA HIS A 309 15.52 -21.81 -8.58
C HIS A 309 14.63 -23.06 -8.50
N LYS A 310 14.54 -23.77 -9.63
CA LYS A 310 13.91 -25.08 -9.79
C LYS A 310 15.01 -26.04 -10.27
N ASP A 311 15.15 -27.17 -9.58
CA ASP A 311 15.96 -28.35 -9.94
C ASP A 311 17.19 -28.11 -10.84
N ASP A 312 18.40 -28.10 -10.23
CA ASP A 312 19.75 -28.13 -10.85
C ASP A 312 20.04 -27.24 -12.08
N VAL A 313 19.10 -26.39 -12.51
CA VAL A 313 19.35 -25.35 -13.52
C VAL A 313 20.16 -24.25 -12.84
N LEU A 314 21.47 -24.30 -13.05
CA LEU A 314 22.33 -23.16 -12.76
C LEU A 314 21.80 -21.94 -13.52
N PRO A 315 22.02 -20.72 -12.99
CA PRO A 315 21.76 -19.50 -13.73
C PRO A 315 22.61 -19.48 -15.03
N ASP A 316 22.08 -19.99 -16.14
CA ASP A 316 22.77 -20.00 -17.43
C ASP A 316 22.67 -18.61 -18.08
N GLU A 317 23.76 -17.87 -17.91
CA GLU A 317 24.57 -17.13 -18.90
C GLU A 317 23.95 -16.07 -19.85
N THR A 318 22.66 -15.72 -19.83
CA THR A 318 22.19 -14.55 -20.63
C THR A 318 21.29 -13.54 -19.91
N GLY A 319 20.57 -13.92 -18.85
CA GLY A 319 19.66 -13.01 -18.15
C GLY A 319 20.25 -12.30 -16.93
N LEU A 320 20.95 -13.06 -16.06
CA LEU A 320 21.50 -12.53 -14.80
C LEU A 320 22.75 -11.65 -15.02
N LEU A 321 23.53 -11.95 -16.07
CA LEU A 321 24.82 -11.32 -16.38
C LEU A 321 24.70 -9.82 -16.76
N HIS A 322 23.51 -9.39 -17.19
CA HIS A 322 23.25 -8.04 -17.73
C HIS A 322 22.31 -7.20 -16.86
N SER A 323 21.98 -7.66 -15.65
CA SER A 323 21.06 -6.92 -14.80
C SER A 323 21.71 -5.69 -14.19
N GLU A 324 21.09 -4.52 -14.39
CA GLU A 324 21.47 -3.27 -13.69
C GLU A 324 20.75 -3.10 -12.33
N ALA A 325 20.11 -4.16 -11.84
CA ALA A 325 19.25 -4.12 -10.67
C ALA A 325 20.01 -3.74 -9.38
N THR A 326 19.34 -2.92 -8.57
CA THR A 326 19.80 -2.51 -7.24
C THR A 326 19.47 -3.54 -6.16
N THR A 327 18.53 -4.45 -6.44
CA THR A 327 18.10 -5.53 -5.55
C THR A 327 18.04 -6.87 -6.26
N PHE A 328 18.58 -7.91 -5.62
CA PHE A 328 18.63 -9.26 -6.15
C PHE A 328 18.20 -10.30 -5.10
N PHE A 329 17.22 -11.13 -5.47
CA PHE A 329 16.72 -12.25 -4.67
C PHE A 329 17.00 -13.57 -5.37
N ILE A 330 17.71 -14.48 -4.70
CA ILE A 330 17.86 -15.88 -5.09
C ILE A 330 17.16 -16.72 -4.03
N VAL A 331 16.06 -17.36 -4.42
CA VAL A 331 15.21 -18.13 -3.50
C VAL A 331 14.78 -19.45 -4.13
N PRO A 332 14.54 -20.51 -3.35
CA PRO A 332 14.00 -21.75 -3.88
C PRO A 332 12.54 -21.55 -4.28
N ALA A 333 12.14 -22.17 -5.39
CA ALA A 333 10.77 -22.09 -5.89
C ALA A 333 9.74 -22.76 -4.96
N ASN A 334 10.12 -23.81 -4.21
CA ASN A 334 9.24 -24.57 -3.32
C ASN A 334 9.92 -24.90 -1.97
N ARG A 335 9.15 -25.13 -0.89
CA ARG A 335 9.70 -25.62 0.41
C ARG A 335 10.25 -27.03 0.32
N TYR A 336 9.63 -27.88 -0.49
CA TYR A 336 9.84 -29.33 -0.47
C TYR A 336 10.40 -29.78 -1.81
N GLY A 337 11.46 -30.59 -1.77
CA GLY A 337 12.04 -31.26 -2.94
C GLY A 337 13.06 -30.46 -3.75
N THR A 338 13.22 -29.15 -3.50
CA THR A 338 14.21 -28.34 -4.23
C THR A 338 15.63 -28.59 -3.71
N ARG A 339 16.54 -28.97 -4.61
CA ARG A 339 17.96 -29.08 -4.30
C ARG A 339 18.58 -27.70 -4.06
N MET A 340 19.56 -27.65 -3.16
CA MET A 340 20.37 -26.46 -2.91
C MET A 340 21.11 -26.04 -4.18
N THR A 341 21.06 -24.76 -4.53
CA THR A 341 21.79 -24.23 -5.69
C THR A 341 23.20 -23.82 -5.28
N THR A 342 24.21 -24.33 -6.00
CA THR A 342 25.60 -23.89 -5.86
C THR A 342 25.84 -22.63 -6.68
N LEU A 343 26.23 -21.54 -6.04
CA LEU A 343 26.60 -20.29 -6.70
C LEU A 343 28.09 -20.31 -7.07
N ARG A 344 28.40 -19.99 -8.33
CA ARG A 344 29.78 -19.88 -8.81
C ARG A 344 30.45 -18.60 -8.30
N GLU A 345 31.77 -18.68 -8.11
CA GLU A 345 32.62 -17.50 -7.95
C GLU A 345 32.37 -16.55 -9.13
N GLY A 346 32.16 -15.26 -8.86
CA GLY A 346 32.06 -14.23 -9.91
C GLY A 346 30.70 -14.06 -10.59
N ILE A 347 29.61 -14.69 -10.13
CA ILE A 347 28.26 -14.43 -10.66
C ILE A 347 27.81 -12.96 -10.53
N PHE A 348 28.42 -12.22 -9.60
CA PHE A 348 28.22 -10.77 -9.47
C PHE A 348 29.41 -9.95 -9.97
N GLN A 349 30.46 -10.53 -10.59
CA GLN A 349 31.63 -9.80 -11.08
C GLN A 349 31.38 -9.12 -12.45
N HIS A 350 30.42 -8.18 -12.50
CA HIS A 350 30.08 -7.40 -13.70
C HIS A 350 30.15 -5.90 -13.44
N SER A 351 30.16 -5.08 -14.51
CA SER A 351 30.20 -3.60 -14.43
C SER A 351 29.10 -3.01 -13.53
N HIS A 352 27.96 -3.70 -13.45
CA HIS A 352 26.77 -3.27 -12.70
C HIS A 352 26.73 -3.79 -11.26
N SER A 353 27.68 -4.60 -10.82
CA SER A 353 27.85 -5.06 -9.43
C SER A 353 27.99 -3.91 -8.44
N SER A 354 28.56 -2.80 -8.92
CA SER A 354 28.64 -1.53 -8.22
C SER A 354 27.29 -0.84 -8.01
N LYS A 355 26.19 -1.30 -8.60
CA LYS A 355 24.84 -0.78 -8.34
C LYS A 355 24.07 -1.60 -7.31
N LEU A 356 24.46 -2.86 -7.08
CA LEU A 356 23.76 -3.77 -6.19
C LEU A 356 23.84 -3.28 -4.73
N ARG A 357 22.67 -3.11 -4.11
CA ARG A 357 22.50 -2.57 -2.74
C ARG A 357 21.83 -3.57 -1.81
N VAL A 358 20.94 -4.42 -2.33
CA VAL A 358 20.23 -5.44 -1.54
C VAL A 358 20.46 -6.79 -2.17
N LEU A 359 20.97 -7.75 -1.39
CA LEU A 359 21.16 -9.12 -1.80
C LEU A 359 20.54 -10.07 -0.79
N HIS A 360 19.71 -11.00 -1.26
CA HIS A 360 19.18 -12.08 -0.45
C HIS A 360 19.43 -13.41 -1.15
N LEU A 361 20.17 -14.26 -0.46
CA LEU A 361 20.45 -15.63 -0.84
C LEU A 361 19.73 -16.56 0.13
N SER A 362 18.82 -17.38 -0.38
CA SER A 362 18.16 -18.45 0.37
C SER A 362 18.54 -19.79 -0.24
N TRP A 363 18.83 -20.80 0.59
CA TRP A 363 19.11 -22.18 0.13
C TRP A 363 20.23 -22.26 -0.92
N CYS A 364 21.28 -21.47 -0.73
CA CYS A 364 22.44 -21.39 -1.62
C CYS A 364 23.71 -21.99 -1.00
N GLY A 365 24.50 -22.69 -1.81
CA GLY A 365 25.83 -23.14 -1.45
C GLY A 365 26.92 -22.30 -2.13
N PHE A 366 27.92 -21.83 -1.39
CA PHE A 366 29.08 -21.12 -1.95
C PHE A 366 30.25 -21.12 -0.94
N SER A 367 31.45 -20.75 -1.39
CA SER A 367 32.60 -20.60 -0.50
C SER A 367 32.46 -19.34 0.36
N PHE A 368 32.50 -19.49 1.68
CA PHE A 368 32.52 -18.34 2.59
C PHE A 368 33.86 -17.60 2.59
N GLU A 369 34.92 -18.24 2.11
CA GLU A 369 36.25 -17.64 1.96
C GLU A 369 36.35 -16.76 0.69
N SER A 370 35.56 -17.08 -0.34
CA SER A 370 35.44 -16.26 -1.55
C SER A 370 33.96 -16.18 -1.98
N PRO A 371 33.13 -15.43 -1.22
CA PRO A 371 31.71 -15.35 -1.52
C PRO A 371 31.46 -14.64 -2.87
N PRO A 372 30.40 -15.03 -3.58
CA PRO A 372 30.16 -14.55 -4.95
C PRO A 372 29.94 -13.04 -5.07
N PHE A 373 29.65 -12.36 -3.96
CA PHE A 373 29.27 -10.95 -3.87
C PHE A 373 30.39 -10.04 -3.33
N LEU A 374 31.65 -10.51 -3.24
CA LEU A 374 32.78 -9.71 -2.73
C LEU A 374 33.00 -8.38 -3.48
N CYS A 375 32.71 -8.35 -4.78
CA CYS A 375 32.88 -7.18 -5.64
C CYS A 375 31.76 -6.13 -5.52
N CYS A 376 30.67 -6.42 -4.79
CA CYS A 376 29.49 -5.57 -4.69
C CYS A 376 29.71 -4.40 -3.73
N SER A 377 30.52 -3.40 -4.11
CA SER A 377 30.97 -2.31 -3.22
C SER A 377 29.88 -1.35 -2.69
N GLN A 378 28.66 -1.39 -3.23
CA GLN A 378 27.53 -0.56 -2.74
C GLN A 378 26.49 -1.36 -1.95
N LEU A 379 26.79 -2.60 -1.60
CA LEU A 379 25.89 -3.45 -0.84
C LEU A 379 25.60 -2.81 0.53
N ARG A 380 24.31 -2.66 0.85
CA ARG A 380 23.79 -2.08 2.11
C ARG A 380 23.05 -3.12 2.94
N PHE A 381 22.41 -4.09 2.30
CA PHE A 381 21.70 -5.17 2.96
C PHE A 381 22.10 -6.51 2.36
N LEU A 382 22.53 -7.43 3.22
CA LEU A 382 22.85 -8.81 2.87
C LEU A 382 22.07 -9.76 3.78
N GLN A 383 21.26 -10.63 3.19
CA GLN A 383 20.57 -11.69 3.89
C GLN A 383 21.00 -13.06 3.37
N LEU A 384 21.47 -13.91 4.29
CA LEU A 384 21.80 -15.30 4.03
C LEU A 384 20.87 -16.19 4.85
N ASN A 385 20.05 -16.98 4.19
CA ASN A 385 19.07 -17.85 4.82
C ASN A 385 19.29 -19.30 4.37
N GLU A 386 19.60 -20.19 5.31
CA GLU A 386 19.89 -21.61 5.04
C GLU A 386 21.00 -21.81 3.98
N CYS A 387 21.98 -20.91 3.95
CA CYS A 387 23.15 -21.03 3.08
C CYS A 387 24.19 -21.99 3.67
N ARG A 388 24.91 -22.70 2.80
CA ARG A 388 25.99 -23.63 3.22
C ARG A 388 27.34 -23.24 2.64
N ASN A 389 28.36 -23.35 3.49
CA ASN A 389 29.72 -23.25 3.02
C ASN A 389 30.06 -24.46 2.13
N ILE A 390 30.56 -24.18 0.94
CA ILE A 390 31.19 -25.17 0.06
C ILE A 390 32.68 -24.85 0.07
N PRO A 391 33.53 -25.68 0.73
CA PRO A 391 34.96 -25.43 0.80
C PRO A 391 35.57 -25.27 -0.60
N SER A 392 36.32 -24.19 -0.81
CA SER A 392 37.11 -24.01 -2.02
C SER A 392 38.52 -24.54 -1.77
N ASN A 393 39.09 -25.28 -2.72
CA ASN A 393 40.50 -25.71 -2.65
C ASN A 393 41.48 -24.57 -2.99
N LYS A 394 40.97 -23.36 -3.24
CA LYS A 394 41.77 -22.17 -3.53
C LYS A 394 41.95 -21.38 -2.25
N HIS A 395 43.20 -21.16 -1.83
CA HIS A 395 43.50 -20.20 -0.78
C HIS A 395 43.10 -18.79 -1.25
N PRO A 396 42.39 -17.99 -0.42
CA PRO A 396 42.08 -16.63 -0.76
C PRO A 396 43.38 -15.87 -1.03
N SER A 397 43.48 -15.22 -2.19
CA SER A 397 44.59 -14.31 -2.40
C SER A 397 44.45 -13.20 -1.37
N HIS A 398 45.50 -12.93 -0.58
CA HIS A 398 45.49 -11.99 0.56
C HIS A 398 45.12 -10.53 0.21
N ASN A 399 44.73 -10.25 -1.04
CA ASN A 399 44.42 -8.92 -1.59
C ASN A 399 42.99 -8.79 -2.16
N GLU A 400 42.07 -9.73 -1.89
CA GLU A 400 40.65 -9.50 -2.21
C GLU A 400 40.06 -8.49 -1.22
N ASP A 401 40.09 -7.20 -1.61
CA ASP A 401 39.43 -6.13 -0.87
C ASP A 401 37.99 -6.54 -0.56
N LEU A 402 37.67 -6.60 0.74
CA LEU A 402 36.34 -6.85 1.31
C LEU A 402 35.36 -5.69 1.04
N SER A 403 35.34 -5.21 -0.20
CA SER A 403 34.66 -3.99 -0.64
C SER A 403 33.16 -4.04 -0.40
N CYS A 404 32.56 -5.24 -0.47
CA CYS A 404 31.13 -5.43 -0.22
C CYS A 404 30.70 -5.13 1.23
N PHE A 405 31.62 -5.22 2.20
CA PHE A 405 31.32 -4.94 3.61
C PHE A 405 31.52 -3.46 3.98
N GLN A 406 32.18 -2.67 3.14
CA GLN A 406 32.51 -1.27 3.45
C GLN A 406 31.27 -0.37 3.60
N LYS A 407 30.19 -0.67 2.86
CA LYS A 407 28.93 0.09 2.87
C LYS A 407 27.75 -0.71 3.41
N LEU A 408 28.02 -1.90 3.95
CA LEU A 408 27.00 -2.78 4.48
C LEU A 408 26.43 -2.18 5.77
N TRP A 409 25.12 -2.01 5.80
CA TRP A 409 24.40 -1.51 6.98
C TRP A 409 23.83 -2.66 7.80
N VAL A 410 23.34 -3.71 7.13
CA VAL A 410 22.73 -4.87 7.80
C VAL A 410 23.21 -6.17 7.17
N LEU A 411 23.67 -7.07 8.04
CA LEU A 411 23.91 -8.48 7.75
C LEU A 411 22.91 -9.32 8.54
N HIS A 412 22.04 -10.04 7.85
CA HIS A 412 21.10 -10.97 8.46
C HIS A 412 21.46 -12.41 8.11
N LEU A 413 21.83 -13.20 9.12
CA LEU A 413 22.15 -14.61 9.00
C LEU A 413 21.07 -15.45 9.67
N ARG A 414 20.47 -16.38 8.92
CA ARG A 414 19.50 -17.34 9.45
C ARG A 414 19.87 -18.75 9.02
N GLU A 415 20.01 -19.64 10.00
CA GLU A 415 20.21 -21.10 9.81
C GLU A 415 21.33 -21.49 8.82
N SER A 416 22.29 -20.59 8.57
CA SER A 416 23.40 -20.83 7.66
C SER A 416 24.52 -21.57 8.39
N ARG A 417 25.08 -22.61 7.77
CA ARG A 417 25.99 -23.55 8.44
C ARG A 417 27.31 -23.65 7.69
N VAL A 418 28.40 -23.69 8.47
CA VAL A 418 29.68 -24.19 8.00
C VAL A 418 29.55 -25.70 7.90
N GLY A 419 29.89 -26.31 6.76
CA GLY A 419 29.87 -27.77 6.61
C GLY A 419 30.69 -28.44 7.73
N ALA A 420 30.19 -29.57 8.22
CA ALA A 420 30.91 -30.40 9.19
C ALA A 420 32.16 -31.03 8.57
#